data_AF-A0A7Y2IME5-F1
#
_entry.id   AF-A0A7Y2IME5-F1
#
_cell.length_a   1.000
_cell.length_b   1.000
_cell.length_c   1.000
_cell.angle_alpha   90.00
_cell.angle_beta   90.00
_cell.angle_gamma   90.00
#
_symmetry.space_group_name_H-M   'P 1'
#
loop_
_entity.id
_entity.type
_entity.pdbx_description
1 polymer ?
#
loop_
_entity_poly.entity_id
_entity_poly.type
_entity_poly.pdbx_seq_one_letter_code
_entity_poly.pdbx_strand_id
1 'polypeptide(L)'
;MDDVFKAINDPSRRLLLDALFEADGQSLGELADRLPQMTRYGVMNHLRILEEANLVTTLKQGRSKFHYLNPVPIRLIHDRWISKYAEPRVGAIAGIKAHLEQGGARMSKPVHIYKAYINAAQEAVWDAIVNGDQTVQYFYGTRVESDWEVGSPIVYYQGDGSIAADGEIISIDAPKRLEYTFQARWDPELVAEGPSREVWAVAEVNGMCELTVELYDVAPDSKTYDDFVNGFPYIVSGMKSLLETGKGLPPPY
;
A
#
# COMPACT_ATOMS: atom_id res chain seq x y z
N MET A 1 1.76 -24.57 -3.59
CA MET A 1 1.91 -23.09 -3.46
C MET A 1 1.95 -22.73 -1.98
N ASP A 2 0.96 -23.19 -1.20
CA ASP A 2 0.99 -23.13 0.26
C ASP A 2 2.27 -23.71 0.87
N ASP A 3 2.85 -24.75 0.25
CA ASP A 3 4.07 -25.39 0.74
C ASP A 3 5.29 -24.49 0.68
N VAL A 4 5.38 -23.60 -0.32
CA VAL A 4 6.45 -22.60 -0.40
C VAL A 4 6.29 -21.57 0.72
N PHE A 5 5.09 -21.05 0.95
CA PHE A 5 4.83 -20.10 2.04
C PHE A 5 5.09 -20.71 3.41
N LYS A 6 4.63 -21.93 3.66
CA LYS A 6 4.93 -22.69 4.88
C LYS A 6 6.43 -22.93 5.04
N ALA A 7 7.13 -23.22 3.95
CA ALA A 7 8.58 -23.42 3.96
C ALA A 7 9.36 -22.13 4.21
N ILE A 8 8.92 -20.95 3.75
CA ILE A 8 9.65 -19.70 4.01
C ILE A 8 9.23 -18.99 5.30
N ASN A 9 8.15 -19.41 5.98
CA ASN A 9 7.66 -18.82 7.23
C ASN A 9 8.57 -19.05 8.46
N ASP A 10 9.80 -19.49 8.25
CA ASP A 10 10.78 -19.73 9.31
C ASP A 10 12.06 -18.98 9.00
N PRO A 11 12.60 -18.19 9.94
CA PRO A 11 13.79 -17.39 9.71
C PRO A 11 15.02 -18.24 9.37
N SER A 12 15.18 -19.42 9.96
CA SER A 12 16.33 -20.30 9.66
C SER A 12 16.27 -20.85 8.24
N ARG A 13 15.06 -21.14 7.73
CA ARG A 13 14.89 -21.56 6.34
C ARG A 13 15.18 -20.43 5.34
N ARG A 14 14.80 -19.19 5.66
CA ARG A 14 15.16 -18.01 4.84
C ARG A 14 16.67 -17.79 4.82
N LEU A 15 17.33 -17.84 5.97
CA LEU A 15 18.80 -17.72 6.06
C LEU A 15 19.54 -18.80 5.25
N LEU A 16 19.02 -20.04 5.19
CA LEU A 16 19.60 -21.08 4.34
C LEU A 16 19.42 -20.80 2.85
N LEU A 17 18.28 -20.26 2.44
CA LEU A 17 18.05 -19.84 1.05
C LEU A 17 18.93 -18.65 0.68
N ASP A 18 19.10 -17.68 1.58
CA ASP A 18 20.00 -16.53 1.41
C ASP A 18 21.45 -16.99 1.28
N ALA A 19 21.89 -17.94 2.12
CA ALA A 19 23.23 -18.51 2.03
C ALA A 19 23.47 -19.22 0.69
N LEU A 20 22.48 -19.95 0.18
CA LEU A 20 22.56 -20.60 -1.14
C LEU A 20 22.47 -19.61 -2.30
N PHE A 21 21.77 -18.50 -2.11
CA PHE A 21 21.76 -17.38 -3.06
C PHE A 21 23.14 -16.71 -3.14
N GLU A 22 23.80 -16.49 -2.00
CA GLU A 22 25.16 -15.94 -1.93
C GLU A 22 26.20 -16.89 -2.55
N ALA A 23 26.09 -18.19 -2.25
CA ALA A 23 27.02 -19.20 -2.72
C ALA A 23 26.29 -20.53 -2.92
N ASP A 24 26.06 -20.91 -4.17
CA ASP A 24 25.29 -22.11 -4.48
C ASP A 24 26.14 -23.40 -4.35
N GLY A 25 25.49 -24.57 -4.28
CA GLY A 25 26.20 -25.86 -4.27
C GLY A 25 26.91 -26.19 -2.96
N GLN A 26 26.40 -25.72 -1.82
CA GLN A 26 26.98 -25.95 -0.50
C GLN A 26 26.63 -27.33 0.09
N SER A 27 27.56 -27.89 0.86
CA SER A 27 27.35 -29.11 1.65
C SER A 27 26.54 -28.83 2.93
N LEU A 28 26.03 -29.90 3.55
CA LEU A 28 25.35 -29.80 4.85
C LEU A 28 26.25 -29.16 5.94
N GLY A 29 27.56 -29.41 5.89
CA GLY A 29 28.51 -28.85 6.86
C GLY A 29 28.57 -27.33 6.74
N GLU A 30 28.81 -26.83 5.52
CA GLU A 30 28.91 -25.40 5.22
C GLU A 30 27.60 -24.66 5.55
N LEU A 31 26.45 -25.27 5.24
CA LEU A 31 25.14 -24.70 5.58
C LEU A 31 24.86 -24.73 7.09
N ALA A 32 25.36 -25.73 7.82
CA ALA A 32 25.24 -25.76 9.28
C ALA A 32 26.09 -24.69 9.95
N ASP A 33 27.24 -24.33 9.37
CA ASP A 33 28.10 -23.27 9.89
C ASP A 33 27.42 -21.89 9.83
N ARG A 34 26.44 -21.71 8.93
CA ARG A 34 25.60 -20.49 8.85
C ARG A 34 24.58 -20.37 10.00
N LEU A 35 24.34 -21.47 10.73
CA LEU A 35 23.37 -21.53 11.84
C LEU A 35 24.04 -22.13 13.09
N PRO A 36 25.01 -21.42 13.73
CA PRO A 36 25.85 -21.99 14.79
C PRO A 36 25.07 -22.37 16.07
N GLN A 37 23.88 -21.79 16.27
CA GLN A 37 23.00 -22.10 17.40
C GLN A 37 22.11 -23.33 17.14
N MET A 38 22.22 -23.95 15.97
CA MET A 38 21.37 -25.07 15.56
C MET A 38 22.18 -26.36 15.41
N THR A 39 21.56 -27.49 15.77
CA THR A 39 22.17 -28.79 15.53
C THR A 39 22.17 -29.12 14.04
N ARG A 40 23.17 -29.88 13.58
CA ARG A 40 23.21 -30.40 12.19
C ARG A 40 21.93 -31.15 11.79
N TYR A 41 21.31 -31.84 12.75
CA TYR A 41 20.03 -32.52 12.54
C TYR A 41 18.89 -31.52 12.28
N GLY A 42 18.84 -30.41 13.03
CA GLY A 42 17.88 -29.32 12.80
C GLY A 42 18.02 -28.72 11.40
N VAL A 43 19.25 -28.45 10.97
CA VAL A 43 19.56 -27.94 9.62
C VAL A 43 19.13 -28.94 8.54
N MET A 44 19.39 -30.23 8.75
CA MET A 44 18.93 -31.29 7.84
C MET A 44 17.41 -31.34 7.72
N ASN A 45 16.67 -31.18 8.82
CA ASN A 45 15.21 -31.15 8.78
C ASN A 45 14.69 -29.91 8.02
N HIS A 46 15.32 -28.76 8.19
CA HIS A 46 14.98 -27.56 7.42
C HIS A 46 15.26 -27.73 5.93
N LEU A 47 16.41 -28.30 5.55
CA LEU A 47 16.75 -28.59 4.16
C LEU A 47 15.78 -29.59 3.54
N ARG A 48 15.30 -30.59 4.29
CA ARG A 48 14.23 -31.50 3.83
C ARG A 48 12.94 -30.75 3.51
N ILE A 49 12.50 -29.84 4.38
CA ILE A 49 11.29 -29.03 4.15
C ILE A 49 11.46 -28.13 2.92
N LEU A 50 12.64 -27.53 2.74
CA LEU A 50 12.95 -26.71 1.57
C LEU A 50 13.00 -27.55 0.27
N GLU A 51 13.53 -28.77 0.33
CA GLU A 51 13.56 -29.72 -0.78
C GLU A 51 12.13 -30.19 -1.14
N GLU A 52 11.28 -30.48 -0.16
CA GLU A 52 9.86 -30.81 -0.35
C GLU A 52 9.05 -29.67 -0.97
N ALA A 53 9.37 -28.42 -0.60
CA ALA A 53 8.80 -27.22 -1.22
C ALA A 53 9.42 -26.86 -2.58
N ASN A 54 10.36 -27.67 -3.07
CA ASN A 54 11.12 -27.46 -4.30
C ASN A 54 11.94 -26.16 -4.31
N LEU A 55 12.26 -25.60 -3.14
CA LEU A 55 13.07 -24.39 -2.99
C LEU A 55 14.58 -24.71 -2.96
N VAL A 56 14.92 -25.96 -2.70
CA VAL A 56 16.29 -26.48 -2.74
C VAL A 56 16.33 -27.76 -3.55
N THR A 57 17.25 -27.85 -4.51
CA THR A 57 17.55 -29.08 -5.26
C THR A 57 18.88 -29.66 -4.78
N THR A 58 19.07 -30.96 -4.90
CA THR A 58 20.26 -31.61 -4.34
C THR A 58 20.99 -32.47 -5.36
N LEU A 59 22.33 -32.45 -5.28
CA LEU A 59 23.22 -33.27 -6.11
C LEU A 59 24.14 -34.09 -5.22
N LYS A 60 24.18 -35.39 -5.47
CA LYS A 60 25.12 -36.29 -4.79
C LYS A 60 26.37 -36.46 -5.64
N GLN A 61 27.53 -36.13 -5.07
CA GLN A 61 28.83 -36.34 -5.72
C GLN A 61 29.76 -37.05 -4.73
N GLY A 62 30.09 -38.31 -5.06
CA GLY A 62 30.84 -39.19 -4.17
C GLY A 62 30.09 -39.43 -2.85
N ARG A 63 30.74 -39.08 -1.73
CA ARG A 63 30.19 -39.21 -0.37
C ARG A 63 29.44 -37.97 0.11
N SER A 64 29.45 -36.89 -0.66
CA SER A 64 28.86 -35.61 -0.28
C SER A 64 27.53 -35.36 -1.00
N LYS A 65 26.60 -34.71 -0.29
CA LYS A 65 25.35 -34.16 -0.85
C LYS A 65 25.48 -32.64 -0.85
N PHE A 66 25.36 -32.04 -2.01
CA PHE A 66 25.40 -30.59 -2.24
C PHE A 66 23.99 -30.08 -2.49
N HIS A 67 23.70 -28.87 -2.03
CA HIS A 67 22.39 -28.24 -2.06
C HIS A 67 22.45 -27.00 -2.93
N TYR A 68 21.42 -26.83 -3.76
CA TYR A 68 21.32 -25.78 -4.74
C TYR A 68 20.02 -25.01 -4.56
N LEU A 69 20.06 -23.68 -4.65
CA LEU A 69 18.85 -22.87 -4.66
C LEU A 69 18.02 -23.15 -5.91
N ASN A 70 16.74 -23.43 -5.74
CA ASN A 70 15.78 -23.42 -6.84
C ASN A 70 14.86 -22.20 -6.70
N PRO A 71 15.12 -21.10 -7.43
CA PRO A 71 14.31 -19.88 -7.33
C PRO A 71 12.99 -19.97 -8.10
N VAL A 72 12.76 -21.03 -8.90
CA VAL A 72 11.60 -21.15 -9.79
C VAL A 72 10.27 -21.07 -9.03
N PRO A 73 10.04 -21.79 -7.91
CA PRO A 73 8.77 -21.70 -7.19
C PRO A 73 8.49 -20.30 -6.62
N ILE A 74 9.53 -19.59 -6.18
CA ILE A 74 9.43 -18.20 -5.71
C ILE A 74 9.03 -17.29 -6.87
N ARG A 75 9.69 -17.44 -8.03
CA ARG A 75 9.37 -16.66 -9.24
C ARG A 75 7.94 -16.90 -9.72
N LEU A 76 7.46 -18.14 -9.69
CA LEU A 76 6.07 -18.46 -10.08
C LEU A 76 5.03 -17.84 -9.13
N ILE A 77 5.33 -17.75 -7.83
CA ILE A 77 4.48 -17.04 -6.87
C ILE A 77 4.52 -15.54 -7.14
N HIS A 78 5.71 -15.01 -7.39
CA HIS A 78 5.88 -13.61 -7.77
C HIS A 78 5.01 -13.28 -8.98
N ASP A 79 5.18 -13.98 -10.10
CA ASP A 79 4.49 -13.68 -11.35
C ASP A 79 2.97 -13.92 -11.27
N ARG A 80 2.51 -14.90 -10.48
CA ARG A 80 1.08 -15.22 -10.36
C ARG A 80 0.32 -14.30 -9.41
N TRP A 81 0.97 -13.81 -8.36
CA TRP A 81 0.35 -13.08 -7.25
C TRP A 81 1.00 -11.72 -7.03
N ILE A 82 2.30 -11.67 -6.74
CA ILE A 82 2.97 -10.44 -6.33
C ILE A 82 3.00 -9.41 -7.46
N SER A 83 3.29 -9.81 -8.71
CA SER A 83 3.27 -8.92 -9.89
C SER A 83 1.95 -8.15 -10.04
N LYS A 84 0.79 -8.72 -9.68
CA LYS A 84 -0.51 -8.04 -9.78
C LYS A 84 -0.71 -6.93 -8.75
N TYR A 85 0.06 -6.98 -7.67
CA TYR A 85 0.09 -6.00 -6.59
C TYR A 85 1.36 -5.13 -6.60
N ALA A 86 2.33 -5.46 -7.46
CA ALA A 86 3.66 -4.85 -7.49
C ALA A 86 4.05 -4.23 -8.86
N GLU A 87 3.29 -4.47 -9.93
CA GLU A 87 3.47 -3.78 -11.22
C GLU A 87 2.46 -2.63 -11.37
N PRO A 88 2.90 -1.45 -11.83
CA PRO A 88 2.00 -0.40 -12.32
C PRO A 88 1.17 -0.99 -13.47
N ARG A 89 -0.16 -1.05 -13.32
CA ARG A 89 -1.01 -1.85 -14.21
C ARG A 89 -1.23 -1.22 -15.59
N VAL A 90 -0.41 -1.53 -16.59
CA VAL A 90 -0.41 -0.98 -17.98
C VAL A 90 -1.75 -1.14 -18.79
N GLY A 91 -2.85 -1.53 -18.15
CA GLY A 91 -4.14 -1.79 -18.78
C GLY A 91 -5.14 -0.63 -18.76
N ALA A 92 -4.86 0.47 -18.06
CA ALA A 92 -5.91 1.44 -17.74
C ALA A 92 -6.15 2.51 -18.82
N ILE A 93 -5.18 2.71 -19.70
CA ILE A 93 -5.27 3.67 -20.82
C ILE A 93 -6.47 3.35 -21.73
N ALA A 94 -6.81 2.07 -21.91
CA ALA A 94 -7.99 1.66 -22.69
C ALA A 94 -9.32 1.89 -21.94
N GLY A 95 -9.30 1.86 -20.61
CA GLY A 95 -10.49 2.13 -19.77
C GLY A 95 -10.87 3.60 -19.72
N ILE A 96 -9.88 4.49 -19.64
CA ILE A 96 -10.08 5.95 -19.55
C ILE A 96 -10.70 6.49 -20.85
N LYS A 97 -10.22 6.05 -22.02
CA LYS A 97 -10.75 6.52 -23.31
C LYS A 97 -12.22 6.11 -23.53
N ALA A 98 -12.61 4.93 -23.03
CA ALA A 98 -13.99 4.47 -23.09
C ALA A 98 -14.92 5.17 -22.08
N HIS A 99 -14.36 5.70 -20.98
CA HIS A 99 -15.12 6.37 -19.92
C HIS A 99 -15.44 7.83 -20.25
N LEU A 100 -14.55 8.52 -20.99
CA LEU A 100 -14.76 9.90 -21.45
C LEU A 100 -15.83 10.01 -22.56
N GLU A 101 -16.10 8.93 -23.30
CA GLU A 101 -17.07 8.93 -24.41
C GLU A 101 -18.52 8.61 -23.97
N GLN A 102 -18.77 8.21 -22.72
CA GLN A 102 -20.11 7.89 -22.22
C GLN A 102 -20.53 8.84 -21.10
N GLY A 103 -21.00 10.02 -21.48
CA GLY A 103 -21.74 10.92 -20.59
C GLY A 103 -22.98 10.23 -20.00
N GLY A 104 -22.92 9.89 -18.72
CA GLY A 104 -24.05 9.34 -17.97
C GLY A 104 -23.58 8.79 -16.63
N ALA A 105 -24.03 9.40 -15.54
CA ALA A 105 -23.78 8.98 -14.17
C ALA A 105 -24.10 7.49 -13.98
N ARG A 106 -23.06 6.67 -14.07
CA ARG A 106 -23.09 5.25 -13.71
C ARG A 106 -21.98 5.11 -12.69
N MET A 107 -22.35 4.82 -11.45
CA MET A 107 -21.41 4.64 -10.33
C MET A 107 -20.32 3.63 -10.74
N SER A 108 -19.15 4.14 -11.15
CA SER A 108 -17.95 3.33 -11.33
C SER A 108 -17.61 2.70 -9.97
N LYS A 109 -16.98 1.53 -9.95
CA LYS A 109 -16.48 0.95 -8.70
C LYS A 109 -15.19 1.69 -8.33
N PRO A 110 -14.88 1.87 -7.03
CA PRO A 110 -13.61 2.45 -6.65
C PRO A 110 -12.46 1.57 -7.12
N VAL A 111 -11.39 2.19 -7.60
CA VAL A 111 -10.15 1.53 -8.03
C VAL A 111 -9.24 1.19 -6.86
N HIS A 112 -9.39 1.90 -5.73
CA HIS A 112 -8.75 1.58 -4.45
C HIS A 112 -9.65 1.99 -3.28
N ILE A 113 -9.56 1.27 -2.15
CA ILE A 113 -10.26 1.59 -0.91
C ILE A 113 -9.31 1.41 0.27
N TYR A 114 -9.18 2.43 1.10
CA TYR A 114 -8.58 2.36 2.42
C TYR A 114 -9.64 2.38 3.51
N LYS A 115 -9.45 1.54 4.54
CA LYS A 115 -10.29 1.53 5.73
C LYS A 115 -9.45 1.57 7.00
N ALA A 116 -9.88 2.38 7.95
CA ALA A 116 -9.27 2.47 9.27
C ALA A 116 -10.34 2.63 10.35
N TYR A 117 -10.01 2.17 11.55
CA TYR A 117 -10.82 2.40 12.75
C TYR A 117 -10.06 3.36 13.66
N ILE A 118 -10.70 4.46 14.03
CA ILE A 118 -10.12 5.52 14.85
C ILE A 118 -10.91 5.57 16.16
N ASN A 119 -10.21 5.47 17.28
CA ASN A 119 -10.76 5.57 18.62
C ASN A 119 -11.06 7.03 18.98
N ALA A 120 -11.99 7.63 18.23
CA ALA A 120 -12.49 8.98 18.38
C ALA A 120 -13.96 9.04 17.92
N ALA A 121 -14.68 10.08 18.35
CA ALA A 121 -16.05 10.33 17.90
C ALA A 121 -16.10 10.65 16.39
N GLN A 122 -17.21 10.33 15.73
CA GLN A 122 -17.40 10.60 14.30
C GLN A 122 -17.20 12.08 13.97
N GLU A 123 -17.70 12.97 14.83
CA GLU A 123 -17.58 14.42 14.66
C GLU A 123 -16.13 14.89 14.74
N ALA A 124 -15.30 14.25 15.57
CA ALA A 124 -13.88 14.58 15.67
C ALA A 124 -13.11 14.14 14.42
N VAL A 125 -13.43 12.97 13.86
CA VAL A 125 -12.85 12.51 12.59
C VAL A 125 -13.32 13.39 11.43
N TRP A 126 -14.61 13.76 11.41
CA TRP A 126 -15.14 14.67 10.40
C TRP A 126 -14.47 16.05 10.48
N ASP A 127 -14.34 16.64 11.67
CA ASP A 127 -13.65 17.92 11.85
C ASP A 127 -12.20 17.83 11.35
N ALA A 128 -11.48 16.74 11.62
CA ALA A 128 -10.12 16.57 11.11
C ALA A 128 -10.04 16.60 9.57
N ILE A 129 -11.07 16.11 8.86
CA ILE A 129 -11.13 16.12 7.38
C ILE A 129 -11.34 17.54 6.83
N VAL A 130 -12.20 18.34 7.47
CA VAL A 130 -12.65 19.65 6.94
C VAL A 130 -11.96 20.86 7.59
N ASN A 131 -11.15 20.63 8.63
CA ASN A 131 -10.49 21.70 9.37
C ASN A 131 -9.02 21.84 8.95
N GLY A 132 -8.71 22.92 8.23
CA GLY A 132 -7.35 23.23 7.79
C GLY A 132 -6.32 23.39 8.92
N ASP A 133 -6.73 23.73 10.15
CA ASP A 133 -5.81 23.76 11.31
C ASP A 133 -5.41 22.35 11.77
N GLN A 134 -6.19 21.33 11.41
CA GLN A 134 -5.87 19.93 11.67
C GLN A 134 -5.14 19.27 10.49
N THR A 135 -5.53 19.52 9.24
CA THR A 135 -4.91 18.87 8.08
C THR A 135 -3.41 19.13 7.98
N VAL A 136 -2.95 20.32 8.40
CA VAL A 136 -1.51 20.66 8.44
C VAL A 136 -0.70 19.70 9.32
N GLN A 137 -1.32 18.97 10.23
CA GLN A 137 -0.63 18.08 11.17
C GLN A 137 -0.46 16.64 10.64
N TYR A 138 -1.23 16.23 9.63
CA TYR A 138 -1.21 14.84 9.15
C TYR A 138 -1.27 14.69 7.62
N PHE A 139 -1.70 15.71 6.88
CA PHE A 139 -1.81 15.73 5.43
C PHE A 139 -0.60 16.46 4.83
N TYR A 140 0.60 15.97 5.10
CA TYR A 140 1.86 16.50 4.56
C TYR A 140 2.07 18.01 4.77
N GLY A 141 1.62 18.57 5.89
CA GLY A 141 1.78 20.00 6.16
C GLY A 141 0.81 20.91 5.40
N THR A 142 -0.12 20.34 4.63
CA THR A 142 -1.05 21.12 3.81
C THR A 142 -2.30 21.54 4.56
N ARG A 143 -2.73 22.78 4.31
CA ARG A 143 -3.97 23.34 4.85
C ARG A 143 -5.09 23.22 3.82
N VAL A 144 -6.14 22.49 4.15
CA VAL A 144 -7.35 22.46 3.31
C VAL A 144 -8.20 23.71 3.55
N GLU A 145 -8.72 24.30 2.48
CA GLU A 145 -9.68 25.39 2.51
C GLU A 145 -10.79 25.17 1.47
N SER A 146 -12.03 25.39 1.90
CA SER A 146 -13.25 25.39 1.08
C SER A 146 -14.37 26.08 1.87
N ASP A 147 -15.42 26.50 1.19
CA ASP A 147 -16.68 26.89 1.84
C ASP A 147 -17.59 25.66 2.13
N TRP A 148 -17.19 24.48 1.63
CA TRP A 148 -17.87 23.19 1.80
C TRP A 148 -19.28 23.14 1.17
N GLU A 149 -19.50 23.87 0.08
CA GLU A 149 -20.71 23.76 -0.75
C GLU A 149 -20.48 22.92 -2.02
N VAL A 150 -21.53 22.29 -2.54
CA VAL A 150 -21.41 21.53 -3.80
C VAL A 150 -21.07 22.48 -4.96
N GLY A 151 -20.04 22.14 -5.73
CA GLY A 151 -19.50 22.94 -6.82
C GLY A 151 -18.41 23.92 -6.38
N SER A 152 -18.12 24.01 -5.09
CA SER A 152 -17.10 24.93 -4.60
C SER A 152 -15.69 24.40 -4.75
N PRO A 153 -14.70 25.30 -4.86
CA PRO A 153 -13.30 24.87 -4.86
C PRO A 153 -12.91 24.29 -3.50
N ILE A 154 -12.11 23.22 -3.54
CA ILE A 154 -11.34 22.72 -2.40
C ILE A 154 -9.86 22.86 -2.75
N VAL A 155 -9.09 23.52 -1.89
CA VAL A 155 -7.69 23.84 -2.15
C VAL A 155 -6.83 23.42 -0.98
N TYR A 156 -5.71 22.77 -1.26
CA TYR A 156 -4.68 22.39 -0.30
C TYR A 156 -3.46 23.30 -0.48
N TYR A 157 -3.23 24.17 0.50
CA TYR A 157 -2.10 25.10 0.51
C TYR A 157 -0.90 24.53 1.26
N GLN A 158 0.30 24.77 0.74
CA GLN A 158 1.55 24.56 1.47
C GLN A 158 1.78 25.68 2.49
N GLY A 159 2.74 25.48 3.40
CA GLY A 159 3.10 26.49 4.41
C GLY A 159 3.63 27.81 3.84
N ASP A 160 4.06 27.83 2.57
CA ASP A 160 4.47 29.04 1.84
C ASP A 160 3.33 29.70 1.06
N GLY A 161 2.11 29.16 1.13
CA GLY A 161 0.92 29.64 0.43
C GLY A 161 0.78 29.17 -1.01
N SER A 162 1.74 28.39 -1.54
CA SER A 162 1.58 27.75 -2.85
C SER A 162 0.50 26.65 -2.81
N ILE A 163 -0.15 26.39 -3.95
CA ILE A 163 -1.15 25.33 -4.06
C ILE A 163 -0.45 23.99 -4.24
N ALA A 164 -0.62 23.07 -3.29
CA ALA A 164 -0.17 21.68 -3.42
C ALA A 164 -1.15 20.86 -4.26
N ALA A 165 -2.44 21.07 -4.03
CA ALA A 165 -3.50 20.43 -4.80
C ALA A 165 -4.78 21.27 -4.79
N ASP A 166 -5.64 21.06 -5.77
CA ASP A 166 -6.96 21.69 -5.84
C ASP A 166 -7.99 20.78 -6.51
N GLY A 167 -9.25 21.14 -6.38
CA GLY A 167 -10.36 20.52 -7.10
C GLY A 167 -11.68 21.14 -6.72
N GLU A 168 -12.76 20.37 -6.86
CA GLU A 168 -14.14 20.83 -6.71
C GLU A 168 -14.96 19.83 -5.89
N ILE A 169 -15.78 20.34 -4.97
CA ILE A 169 -16.70 19.54 -4.16
C ILE A 169 -17.81 18.97 -5.07
N ILE A 170 -17.87 17.66 -5.20
CA ILE A 170 -18.90 16.96 -5.98
C ILE A 170 -20.16 16.72 -5.14
N SER A 171 -19.99 16.28 -3.89
CA SER A 171 -21.09 16.13 -2.95
C SER A 171 -20.61 16.14 -1.51
N ILE A 172 -21.46 16.58 -0.60
CA ILE A 172 -21.19 16.62 0.83
C ILE A 172 -22.46 16.29 1.62
N ASP A 173 -22.35 15.34 2.54
CA ASP A 173 -23.38 14.95 3.53
C ASP A 173 -22.70 14.97 4.89
N ALA A 174 -22.55 16.16 5.47
CA ALA A 174 -21.87 16.32 6.75
C ALA A 174 -22.70 15.75 7.91
N PRO A 175 -22.10 15.05 8.90
CA PRO A 175 -20.68 14.74 9.05
C PRO A 175 -20.32 13.31 8.58
N LYS A 176 -20.90 12.82 7.49
CA LYS A 176 -20.84 11.40 7.07
C LYS A 176 -20.01 11.16 5.83
N ARG A 177 -20.08 12.05 4.84
CA ARG A 177 -19.47 11.80 3.53
C ARG A 177 -19.10 13.09 2.81
N LEU A 178 -17.90 13.09 2.24
CA LEU A 178 -17.38 14.14 1.37
C LEU A 178 -16.84 13.49 0.09
N GLU A 179 -17.22 14.01 -1.07
CA GLU A 179 -16.73 13.59 -2.38
C GLU A 179 -16.29 14.82 -3.17
N TYR A 180 -15.10 14.77 -3.74
CA TYR A 180 -14.50 15.88 -4.47
C TYR A 180 -13.51 15.38 -5.53
N THR A 181 -13.17 16.25 -6.46
CA THR A 181 -12.03 16.01 -7.36
C THR A 181 -10.73 16.44 -6.70
N PHE A 182 -9.62 15.75 -6.97
CA PHE A 182 -8.31 16.11 -6.44
C PHE A 182 -7.26 16.13 -7.55
N GLN A 183 -6.66 17.28 -7.78
CA GLN A 183 -5.59 17.51 -8.73
C GLN A 183 -4.31 17.88 -8.00
N ALA A 184 -3.34 16.98 -7.98
CA ALA A 184 -2.00 17.27 -7.51
C ALA A 184 -1.31 18.31 -8.41
N ARG A 185 -0.57 19.25 -7.79
CA ARG A 185 0.20 20.31 -8.48
C ARG A 185 1.72 20.22 -8.27
N TRP A 186 2.19 19.23 -7.51
CA TRP A 186 3.61 19.06 -7.19
C TRP A 186 4.44 18.36 -8.29
N ASP A 187 3.79 17.69 -9.25
CA ASP A 187 4.47 17.01 -10.34
C ASP A 187 3.74 17.26 -11.69
N PRO A 188 4.44 17.74 -12.74
CA PRO A 188 3.85 17.94 -14.07
C PRO A 188 3.22 16.68 -14.68
N GLU A 189 3.71 15.48 -14.36
CA GLU A 189 3.14 14.22 -14.82
C GLU A 189 1.76 13.98 -14.21
N LEU A 190 1.59 14.24 -12.90
CA LEU A 190 0.30 14.17 -12.22
C LEU A 190 -0.68 15.22 -12.76
N VAL A 191 -0.18 16.42 -13.07
CA VAL A 191 -1.00 17.47 -13.70
C VAL A 191 -1.51 17.00 -15.08
N ALA A 192 -0.68 16.29 -15.84
CA ALA A 192 -1.06 15.78 -17.16
C ALA A 192 -2.04 14.60 -17.10
N GLU A 193 -2.03 13.81 -16.02
CA GLU A 193 -3.01 12.73 -15.78
C GLU A 193 -4.42 13.26 -15.47
N GLY A 194 -4.54 14.50 -15.00
CA GLY A 194 -5.80 15.10 -14.63
C GLY A 194 -6.26 14.76 -13.20
N PRO A 195 -7.46 15.22 -12.80
CA PRO A 195 -7.92 15.06 -11.43
C PRO A 195 -8.40 13.63 -11.17
N SER A 196 -8.11 13.12 -9.97
CA SER A 196 -8.81 11.96 -9.42
C SER A 196 -10.16 12.36 -8.83
N ARG A 197 -11.00 11.37 -8.54
CA ARG A 197 -12.19 11.56 -7.69
C ARG A 197 -12.01 10.78 -6.40
N GLU A 198 -12.13 11.47 -5.28
CA GLU A 198 -11.91 10.93 -3.94
C GLU A 198 -13.18 11.03 -3.09
N VAL A 199 -13.45 9.98 -2.31
CA VAL A 199 -14.54 9.95 -1.34
C VAL A 199 -13.98 9.67 0.03
N TRP A 200 -14.30 10.53 0.99
CA TRP A 200 -14.08 10.32 2.42
C TRP A 200 -15.42 10.05 3.08
N ALA A 201 -15.56 8.89 3.72
CA ALA A 201 -16.77 8.51 4.43
C ALA A 201 -16.44 8.08 5.86
N VAL A 202 -17.27 8.51 6.81
CA VAL A 202 -17.13 8.19 8.22
C VAL A 202 -18.43 7.63 8.78
N ALA A 203 -18.31 6.64 9.66
CA ALA A 203 -19.45 6.02 10.31
C ALA A 203 -19.09 5.57 11.73
N GLU A 204 -20.02 5.73 12.67
CA GLU A 204 -19.87 5.19 14.02
C GLU A 204 -19.95 3.65 14.02
N VAL A 205 -18.97 2.99 14.63
CA VAL A 205 -18.90 1.53 14.78
C VAL A 205 -18.33 1.19 16.15
N ASN A 206 -19.13 0.54 17.00
CA ASN A 206 -18.71 0.05 18.33
C ASN A 206 -18.06 1.12 19.23
N GLY A 207 -18.56 2.36 19.21
CA GLY A 207 -18.01 3.48 20.00
C GLY A 207 -16.70 4.05 19.45
N MET A 208 -16.30 3.65 18.25
CA MET A 208 -15.21 4.22 17.45
C MET A 208 -15.77 4.78 16.15
N CYS A 209 -14.93 5.43 15.35
CA CYS A 209 -15.26 5.84 13.99
C CYS A 209 -14.55 4.93 12.97
N GLU A 210 -15.31 4.33 12.05
CA GLU A 210 -14.78 3.76 10.81
C GLU A 210 -14.59 4.90 9.81
N LEU A 211 -13.36 5.07 9.31
CA LEU A 211 -13.01 5.94 8.19
C LEU A 211 -12.81 5.07 6.94
N THR A 212 -13.51 5.41 5.86
CA THR A 212 -13.33 4.82 4.52
C THR A 212 -12.90 5.91 3.55
N VAL A 213 -11.84 5.65 2.80
CA VAL A 213 -11.35 6.54 1.74
C VAL A 213 -11.33 5.74 0.44
N GLU A 214 -11.96 6.28 -0.60
CA GLU A 214 -12.14 5.60 -1.87
C GLU A 214 -11.55 6.45 -3.01
N LEU A 215 -10.85 5.80 -3.93
CA LEU A 215 -10.30 6.41 -5.14
C LEU A 215 -11.09 5.94 -6.36
N TYR A 216 -11.50 6.88 -7.21
CA TYR A 216 -12.26 6.62 -8.44
C TYR A 216 -11.56 7.26 -9.65
N ASP A 217 -11.90 6.73 -10.83
CA ASP A 217 -11.61 7.34 -12.14
C ASP A 217 -10.12 7.57 -12.42
N VAL A 218 -9.25 6.84 -11.71
CA VAL A 218 -7.80 6.80 -11.91
C VAL A 218 -7.37 5.47 -12.54
N ALA A 219 -6.38 5.55 -13.41
CA ALA A 219 -5.75 4.40 -14.04
C ALA A 219 -4.88 3.60 -13.05
N PRO A 220 -5.04 2.27 -12.90
CA PRO A 220 -4.21 1.51 -11.95
C PRO A 220 -2.69 1.39 -12.25
N ASP A 221 -2.18 1.89 -13.38
CA ASP A 221 -0.75 2.15 -13.70
C ASP A 221 -0.34 3.60 -13.53
N SER A 222 -1.28 4.49 -13.27
CA SER A 222 -1.00 5.91 -13.28
C SER A 222 -0.19 6.31 -12.05
N LYS A 223 0.58 7.37 -12.20
CA LYS A 223 1.32 7.94 -11.09
C LYS A 223 0.39 8.42 -9.99
N THR A 224 -0.78 8.95 -10.33
CA THR A 224 -1.83 9.32 -9.37
C THR A 224 -2.27 8.13 -8.52
N TYR A 225 -2.41 6.94 -9.12
CA TYR A 225 -2.72 5.72 -8.37
C TYR A 225 -1.58 5.35 -7.42
N ASP A 226 -0.34 5.36 -7.91
CA ASP A 226 0.83 5.01 -7.10
C ASP A 226 1.05 5.99 -5.95
N ASP A 227 0.95 7.31 -6.18
CA ASP A 227 1.06 8.34 -5.15
C ASP A 227 -0.04 8.20 -4.10
N PHE A 228 -1.29 7.92 -4.53
CA PHE A 228 -2.38 7.66 -3.60
C PHE A 228 -2.10 6.40 -2.77
N VAL A 229 -1.80 5.27 -3.41
CA VAL A 229 -1.60 3.99 -2.70
C VAL A 229 -0.42 4.07 -1.72
N ASN A 230 0.66 4.75 -2.08
CA ASN A 230 1.83 4.84 -1.19
C ASN A 230 1.70 5.95 -0.14
N GLY A 231 1.02 7.06 -0.44
CA GLY A 231 0.90 8.22 0.44
C GLY A 231 -0.25 8.14 1.45
N PHE A 232 -1.43 7.65 1.03
CA PHE A 232 -2.61 7.66 1.89
C PHE A 232 -2.47 6.89 3.21
N PRO A 233 -1.77 5.73 3.28
CA PRO A 233 -1.54 5.05 4.56
C PRO A 233 -0.87 5.94 5.60
N TYR A 234 0.04 6.82 5.18
CA TYR A 234 0.70 7.77 6.08
C TYR A 234 -0.28 8.86 6.56
N ILE A 235 -1.10 9.42 5.65
CA ILE A 235 -2.14 10.42 5.99
C ILE A 235 -3.12 9.84 7.02
N VAL A 236 -3.68 8.66 6.75
CA VAL A 236 -4.66 8.00 7.63
C VAL A 236 -4.05 7.66 8.99
N SER A 237 -2.80 7.18 9.00
CA SER A 237 -2.08 6.88 10.24
C SER A 237 -1.78 8.16 11.04
N GLY A 238 -1.44 9.26 10.35
CA GLY A 238 -1.21 10.57 10.96
C GLY A 238 -2.47 11.13 11.62
N MET A 239 -3.61 11.08 10.93
CA MET A 239 -4.91 11.50 11.47
C MET A 239 -5.28 10.66 12.70
N LYS A 240 -5.16 9.33 12.60
CA LYS A 240 -5.42 8.42 13.71
C LYS A 240 -4.56 8.76 14.93
N SER A 241 -3.26 8.94 14.74
CA SER A 241 -2.34 9.33 15.81
C SER A 241 -2.74 10.67 16.45
N LEU A 242 -3.07 11.67 15.63
CA LEU A 242 -3.50 12.99 16.08
C LEU A 242 -4.75 12.89 16.97
N LEU A 243 -5.77 12.18 16.50
CA LEU A 243 -7.06 12.10 17.20
C LEU A 243 -7.00 11.23 18.45
N GLU A 244 -6.18 10.17 18.46
CA GLU A 244 -6.08 9.25 19.60
C GLU A 244 -5.11 9.72 20.69
N THR A 245 -4.10 10.52 20.32
CA THR A 245 -3.00 10.88 21.23
C THR A 245 -2.78 12.38 21.37
N GLY A 246 -3.44 13.20 20.55
CA GLY A 246 -3.20 14.64 20.44
C GLY A 246 -1.94 15.01 19.67
N LYS A 247 -1.24 14.05 19.03
CA LYS A 247 -0.01 14.29 18.26
C LYS A 247 -0.01 13.53 16.93
N GLY A 248 0.24 14.23 15.83
CA GLY A 248 0.44 13.63 14.51
C GLY A 248 1.74 12.81 14.42
N LEU A 249 1.90 12.09 13.31
CA LEU A 249 3.14 11.39 12.99
C LEU A 249 4.24 12.38 12.57
N PRO A 250 5.52 12.09 12.88
CA PRO A 250 6.63 12.91 12.41
C PRO A 250 6.71 12.83 10.88
N PRO A 251 6.93 13.96 10.16
CA PRO A 251 6.97 13.99 8.70
C PRO A 251 7.92 12.91 8.16
N PRO A 252 7.58 12.29 7.03
CA PRO A 252 8.30 11.09 6.58
C PRO A 252 9.75 11.36 6.19
N TYR A 253 10.19 12.62 6.04
CA TYR A 253 11.58 13.02 5.78
C TYR A 253 11.87 14.42 6.34
#